data_AF-A0A6N8BTC5-F1
#
_entry.id   AF-A0A6N8BTC5-F1
#
_cell.length_a   1.000
_cell.length_b   1.000
_cell.length_c   1.000
_cell.angle_alpha   90.00
_cell.angle_beta   90.00
_cell.angle_gamma   90.00
#
_symmetry.space_group_name_H-M   'P 1'
#
loop_
_entity.id
_entity.type
_entity.pdbx_description
1 polymer ?
#
loop_
_entity_poly.entity_id
_entity_poly.type
_entity_poly.pdbx_seq_one_letter_code
_entity_poly.pdbx_strand_id
1 'polypeptide(L)'
;MTVPLSRTKVLAHNAKQLLIALDQTGNAVLGLLVALVALCPRLGQAGLWWADETISAHCWRWHINGVRSWPCRVVDSLALLFGDKNHCEESFWSEFEGRQLPPDLRKGVFLAQNAQSPRKKI
;
A
#
# COMPACT_ATOMS: atom_id res chain seq x y z
N MET A 1 -25.67 -2.33 -19.36
CA MET A 1 -24.89 -1.98 -20.56
C MET A 1 -23.57 -1.38 -20.11
N THR A 2 -22.47 -2.11 -20.23
CA THR A 2 -21.13 -1.59 -19.88
C THR A 2 -20.63 -0.72 -21.02
N VAL A 3 -20.44 0.58 -20.77
CA VAL A 3 -19.76 1.46 -21.72
C VAL A 3 -18.34 0.94 -21.93
N PRO A 4 -17.89 0.67 -23.17
CA PRO A 4 -16.55 0.16 -23.42
C PRO A 4 -15.50 1.18 -22.95
N LEU A 5 -14.48 0.70 -22.23
CA LEU A 5 -13.42 1.56 -21.70
C LEU A 5 -12.56 2.11 -22.84
N SER A 6 -12.23 3.41 -22.81
CA SER A 6 -11.35 4.00 -23.82
C SER A 6 -9.94 3.41 -23.73
N ARG A 7 -9.22 3.32 -24.86
CA ARG A 7 -7.83 2.80 -24.92
C ARG A 7 -6.91 3.50 -23.92
N THR A 8 -7.07 4.81 -23.75
CA THR A 8 -6.30 5.62 -22.80
C THR A 8 -6.56 5.22 -21.34
N LYS A 9 -7.81 4.93 -20.98
CA LYS A 9 -8.17 4.47 -19.63
C LYS A 9 -7.63 3.07 -19.36
N VAL A 10 -7.65 2.18 -20.36
CA VAL A 10 -7.03 0.85 -20.26
C VAL A 10 -5.53 0.97 -20.02
N LEU A 11 -4.84 1.80 -20.81
CA LEU A 11 -3.40 2.04 -20.65
C LEU A 11 -3.08 2.61 -19.27
N ALA A 12 -3.81 3.65 -18.84
CA ALA A 12 -3.60 4.26 -17.53
C ALA A 12 -3.85 3.28 -16.37
N HIS A 13 -4.87 2.43 -16.49
CA HIS A 13 -5.14 1.38 -15.52
C HIS A 13 -3.98 0.39 -15.41
N ASN A 14 -3.54 -0.17 -16.54
CA ASN A 14 -2.47 -1.17 -16.56
C ASN A 14 -1.12 -0.57 -16.13
N ALA A 15 -0.84 0.69 -16.50
CA ALA A 15 0.34 1.40 -16.03
C ALA A 15 0.32 1.56 -14.51
N LYS A 16 -0.83 1.93 -13.92
CA LYS A 16 -0.98 2.00 -12.46
C LYS A 16 -0.77 0.64 -11.79
N GLN A 17 -1.32 -0.44 -12.36
CA GLN A 17 -1.12 -1.80 -11.82
C GLN A 17 0.35 -2.22 -11.85
N LEU A 18 1.07 -1.90 -12.94
CA LEU A 18 2.50 -2.15 -13.04
C LEU A 18 3.28 -1.39 -11.96
N LEU A 19 2.97 -0.11 -11.73
CA LEU A 19 3.64 0.68 -10.68
C LEU A 19 3.40 0.09 -9.29
N ILE A 20 2.19 -0.37 -8.99
CA ILE A 20 1.88 -1.04 -7.71
C ILE A 20 2.66 -2.35 -7.58
N ALA A 21 2.69 -3.17 -8.64
CA ALA A 21 3.40 -4.44 -8.62
C ALA A 21 4.92 -4.26 -8.45
N LEU A 22 5.51 -3.24 -9.08
CA LEU A 22 6.93 -2.90 -8.92
C LEU A 22 7.25 -2.44 -7.49
N ASP A 23 6.37 -1.63 -6.90
CA ASP A 23 6.52 -1.17 -5.52
C ASP A 23 6.43 -2.34 -4.52
N GLN A 24 5.42 -3.19 -4.64
CA GLN A 24 5.25 -4.41 -3.84
C GLN A 24 6.44 -5.38 -4.00
N THR A 25 6.95 -5.54 -5.23
CA THR A 25 8.18 -6.33 -5.48
C THR A 25 9.37 -5.72 -4.74
N GLY A 26 9.53 -4.40 -4.80
CA GLY A 26 10.57 -3.68 -4.06
C GLY A 26 10.44 -3.86 -2.56
N ASN A 27 9.23 -3.76 -2.00
CA ASN A 27 8.93 -3.98 -0.59
C ASN A 27 9.34 -5.40 -0.17
N ALA A 28 8.91 -6.42 -0.91
CA ALA A 28 9.23 -7.82 -0.62
C ALA A 28 10.75 -8.10 -0.65
N VAL A 29 11.44 -7.59 -1.66
CA VAL A 29 12.90 -7.73 -1.79
C VAL A 29 13.61 -7.02 -0.63
N LEU A 30 13.23 -5.79 -0.29
CA LEU A 30 13.84 -5.04 0.79
C LEU A 30 13.64 -5.75 2.14
N GLY A 31 12.43 -6.27 2.40
CA GLY A 31 12.16 -7.06 3.59
C GLY A 31 13.07 -8.28 3.72
N LEU A 32 13.28 -9.02 2.63
CA LEU A 32 14.21 -10.16 2.61
C LEU A 32 15.65 -9.72 2.86
N LEU A 33 16.14 -8.70 2.16
CA LEU A 33 17.51 -8.21 2.31
C LEU A 33 17.79 -7.74 3.75
N VAL A 34 16.86 -7.00 4.34
CA VAL A 34 16.98 -6.55 5.73
C VAL A 34 16.94 -7.72 6.70
N ALA A 35 16.12 -8.75 6.45
CA ALA A 35 16.11 -9.97 7.26
C ALA A 35 17.44 -10.74 7.17
N LEU A 36 18.05 -10.83 5.98
CA LEU A 36 19.37 -11.45 5.79
C LEU A 36 20.47 -10.67 6.53
N VAL A 37 20.43 -9.34 6.49
CA VAL A 37 21.34 -8.49 7.26
C VAL A 37 21.18 -8.71 8.76
N ALA A 38 19.94 -8.88 9.24
CA ALA A 38 19.65 -9.17 10.64
C ALA A 38 20.10 -10.57 11.11
N LEU A 39 20.60 -11.45 10.21
CA LEU A 39 21.30 -12.67 10.62
C LEU A 39 22.66 -12.38 11.25
N CYS A 40 23.21 -11.17 11.08
CA CYS A 40 24.37 -10.71 11.83
C CYS A 40 23.98 -10.48 13.30
N PRO A 41 24.57 -11.18 14.29
CA PRO A 41 24.16 -11.10 15.70
C PRO A 41 24.29 -9.72 16.36
N ARG A 42 24.94 -8.76 15.69
CA ARG A 42 25.13 -7.38 16.15
C ARG A 42 24.02 -6.43 15.70
N LEU A 43 23.10 -6.90 14.85
CA LEU A 43 22.02 -6.08 14.29
C LEU A 43 20.66 -6.55 14.82
N GLY A 44 19.77 -5.61 15.09
CA GLY A 44 18.42 -5.91 15.58
C GLY A 44 17.49 -6.41 14.47
N GLN A 45 16.44 -7.12 14.86
CA GLN A 45 15.37 -7.50 13.93
C GLN A 45 14.64 -6.26 13.39
N ALA A 46 14.29 -6.28 12.11
CA ALA A 46 13.63 -5.15 11.46
C ALA A 46 12.09 -5.23 11.50
N GLY A 47 11.52 -6.40 11.77
CA GLY A 47 10.08 -6.65 11.74
C GLY A 47 9.64 -7.45 10.50
N LEU A 48 8.33 -7.70 10.39
CA LEU A 48 7.74 -8.48 9.29
C LEU A 48 7.26 -7.59 8.15
N TRP A 49 7.53 -8.04 6.92
CA TRP A 49 7.15 -7.41 5.67
C TRP A 49 6.17 -8.32 4.93
N TRP A 50 5.14 -7.74 4.34
CA TRP A 50 4.13 -8.46 3.56
C TRP A 50 4.37 -8.21 2.07
N ALA A 51 4.25 -9.26 1.27
CA ALA A 51 4.56 -9.19 -0.17
C ALA A 51 3.53 -8.36 -0.95
N ASP A 52 2.28 -8.32 -0.48
CA ASP A 52 1.16 -7.57 -1.06
C ASP A 52 1.08 -6.11 -0.56
N GLU A 53 1.99 -5.70 0.32
CA GLU A 53 1.99 -4.34 0.87
C GLU A 53 2.94 -3.43 0.08
N THR A 54 2.43 -2.30 -0.39
CA THR A 54 3.26 -1.20 -0.92
C THR A 54 4.16 -0.60 0.16
N ILE A 55 5.32 -0.05 -0.23
CA ILE A 55 6.30 0.57 0.70
C ILE A 55 5.65 1.69 1.52
N SER A 56 4.82 2.50 0.87
CA SER A 56 4.10 3.61 1.52
C SER A 56 3.11 3.10 2.57
N ALA A 57 2.35 2.04 2.26
CA ALA A 57 1.43 1.40 3.21
C ALA A 57 2.19 0.75 4.38
N HIS A 58 3.32 0.10 4.09
CA HIS A 58 4.21 -0.48 5.10
C HIS A 58 4.73 0.58 6.08
N CYS A 59 5.19 1.71 5.56
CA CYS A 59 5.65 2.84 6.37
C CYS A 59 4.55 3.38 7.29
N TRP A 60 3.32 3.51 6.79
CA TRP A 60 2.18 3.92 7.62
C TRP A 60 1.85 2.87 8.69
N ARG A 61 1.83 1.58 8.33
CA ARG A 61 1.59 0.48 9.29
C ARG A 61 2.63 0.50 10.41
N TRP A 62 3.90 0.74 10.10
CA TRP A 62 4.94 0.90 11.11
C TRP A 62 4.74 2.14 11.97
N HIS A 63 4.30 3.25 11.38
CA HIS A 63 4.02 4.49 12.10
C HIS A 63 2.91 4.29 13.14
N ILE A 64 1.75 3.75 12.75
CA ILE A 64 0.60 3.56 13.64
C ILE A 64 0.82 2.49 14.72
N ASN A 65 1.68 1.50 14.45
CA ASN A 65 2.03 0.46 15.43
C ASN A 65 3.24 0.84 16.31
N GLY A 66 3.75 2.06 16.20
CA GLY A 66 4.87 2.55 17.02
C GLY A 66 6.22 1.86 16.75
N VAL A 67 6.38 1.18 15.60
CA VAL A 67 7.62 0.49 15.24
C VAL A 67 8.70 1.50 14.91
N ARG A 68 8.49 2.29 13.84
CA ARG A 68 9.38 3.38 13.39
C ARG A 68 8.55 4.41 12.63
N SER A 69 8.64 5.68 13.00
CA SER A 69 7.90 6.76 12.32
C SER A 69 8.69 7.48 11.23
N TRP A 70 10.02 7.40 11.27
CA TRP A 70 10.86 8.14 10.34
C TRP A 70 10.69 7.72 8.87
N PRO A 71 10.49 6.43 8.50
CA PRO A 71 10.33 6.05 7.09
C PRO A 71 9.09 6.69 6.47
N CYS A 72 7.96 6.68 7.20
CA CYS A 72 6.72 7.35 6.81
C CYS A 72 6.94 8.83 6.52
N ARG A 73 7.63 9.55 7.41
CA ARG A 73 7.92 10.98 7.22
C ARG A 73 8.79 11.25 6.00
N VAL A 74 9.78 10.38 5.73
CA VAL A 74 10.65 10.52 4.56
C VAL A 74 9.85 10.32 3.27
N VAL A 75 9.05 9.25 3.19
CA VAL A 75 8.22 8.95 2.01
C VAL A 75 7.18 10.05 1.77
N ASP A 76 6.46 10.49 2.80
CA ASP A 76 5.49 11.59 2.67
C ASP A 76 6.17 12.91 2.24
N SER A 77 7.37 13.20 2.74
CA SER A 77 8.12 14.40 2.33
C SER A 77 8.54 14.35 0.86
N LEU A 78 8.92 13.17 0.35
CA LEU A 78 9.22 12.97 -1.06
C LEU A 78 7.96 13.08 -1.93
N ALA A 79 6.85 12.48 -1.50
CA ALA A 79 5.56 12.55 -2.19
C ALA A 79 5.02 13.99 -2.26
N LEU A 80 5.28 14.79 -1.22
CA LEU A 80 4.91 16.20 -1.17
C LEU A 80 5.57 17.03 -2.29
N LEU A 81 6.77 16.66 -2.76
CA LEU A 81 7.42 17.30 -3.91
C LEU A 81 6.61 17.15 -5.20
N PHE A 82 5.74 16.14 -5.26
CA PHE A 82 4.81 15.89 -6.36
C PHE A 82 3.37 16.35 -6.06
N GLY A 83 3.17 17.05 -4.94
CA GLY A 83 1.86 17.57 -4.51
C GLY A 83 0.95 16.54 -3.84
N ASP A 84 1.45 15.34 -3.54
CA ASP A 84 0.71 14.31 -2.84
C ASP A 84 0.89 14.46 -1.31
N LYS A 85 -0.22 14.55 -0.58
CA LYS A 85 -0.25 14.82 0.87
C LYS A 85 -0.79 13.59 1.58
N ASN A 86 -0.15 13.19 2.69
CA ASN A 86 -0.51 11.98 3.45
C ASN A 86 -0.46 10.71 2.59
N HIS A 87 0.50 10.65 1.67
CA HIS A 87 0.68 9.58 0.70
C HIS A 87 0.69 8.20 1.37
N CYS A 88 1.45 8.04 2.46
CA CYS A 88 1.54 6.80 3.21
C CYS A 88 0.20 6.34 3.79
N GLU A 89 -0.56 7.25 4.40
CA GLU A 89 -1.89 6.96 4.95
C GLU A 89 -2.88 6.56 3.85
N GLU A 90 -2.91 7.32 2.75
CA GLU A 90 -3.81 7.04 1.64
C GLU A 90 -3.50 5.71 0.95
N SER A 91 -2.21 5.38 0.79
CA SER A 91 -1.76 4.08 0.31
C SER A 91 -2.24 2.94 1.21
N PHE A 92 -2.08 3.07 2.52
CA PHE A 92 -2.53 2.07 3.48
C PHE A 92 -4.03 1.82 3.40
N TRP A 93 -4.85 2.88 3.36
CA TRP A 93 -6.30 2.72 3.24
C TRP A 93 -6.71 2.16 1.87
N SER A 94 -5.97 2.48 0.81
CA SER A 94 -6.18 1.89 -0.52
C SER A 94 -6.01 0.37 -0.52
N GLU A 95 -4.93 -0.10 0.09
CA GLU A 95 -4.60 -1.51 0.27
C GLU A 95 -5.65 -2.20 1.17
N PHE A 96 -5.98 -1.55 2.29
CA PHE A 96 -6.97 -2.06 3.22
C PHE A 96 -8.35 -2.25 2.55
N GLU A 97 -8.76 -1.33 1.68
CA GLU A 97 -10.01 -1.42 0.90
C GLU A 97 -9.89 -2.34 -0.33
N GLY A 98 -8.67 -2.73 -0.72
CA GLY A 98 -8.37 -3.55 -1.88
C GLY A 98 -8.59 -2.83 -3.21
N ARG A 99 -8.39 -1.50 -3.29
CA ARG A 99 -8.72 -0.71 -4.49
C ARG A 99 -7.92 -1.10 -5.74
N GLN A 100 -6.74 -1.68 -5.53
CA GLN A 100 -5.90 -2.24 -6.59
C GLN A 100 -6.47 -3.53 -7.19
N LEU A 101 -7.28 -4.27 -6.42
CA LEU A 101 -7.85 -5.54 -6.86
C LEU A 101 -8.98 -5.31 -7.90
N PRO A 102 -9.31 -6.36 -8.68
CA PRO A 102 -10.54 -6.41 -9.45
C PRO A 102 -11.76 -6.04 -8.58
N PRO A 103 -12.76 -5.33 -9.13
CA PRO A 103 -13.92 -4.87 -8.37
C PRO A 103 -14.57 -5.94 -7.49
N ASP A 104 -14.68 -7.17 -8.00
CA ASP A 104 -15.33 -8.30 -7.31
C ASP A 104 -14.56 -8.79 -6.08
N LEU A 105 -13.28 -8.44 -5.94
CA LEU A 105 -12.42 -8.80 -4.81
C LEU A 105 -12.26 -7.67 -3.79
N ARG A 106 -12.82 -6.48 -4.06
CA ARG A 106 -12.70 -5.34 -3.14
C ARG A 106 -13.58 -5.55 -1.92
N LYS A 107 -13.06 -5.24 -0.73
CA LYS A 107 -13.85 -5.35 0.52
C LYS A 107 -15.14 -4.53 0.46
N GLY A 108 -15.12 -3.38 -0.21
CA GLY A 108 -16.30 -2.53 -0.39
C GLY A 108 -17.46 -3.21 -1.16
N VAL A 109 -17.17 -4.14 -2.07
CA VAL A 109 -18.20 -4.88 -2.82
C VAL A 109 -18.79 -6.00 -1.98
N PHE A 110 -17.95 -6.74 -1.24
CA PHE A 110 -18.41 -7.76 -0.29
C PHE A 110 -19.25 -7.18 0.86
N LEU A 111 -18.89 -5.98 1.36
CA LEU A 111 -19.64 -5.26 2.39
C LEU A 111 -20.93 -4.63 1.84
N ALA A 112 -20.91 -4.10 0.61
CA ALA A 112 -22.13 -3.57 -0.04
C ALA A 112 -23.17 -4.68 -0.31
N GLN A 113 -22.72 -5.92 -0.51
CA GLN A 113 -23.58 -7.09 -0.64
C GLN A 113 -24.08 -7.63 0.72
N ASN A 114 -23.46 -7.27 1.85
CA ASN A 114 -23.73 -7.84 3.19
C ASN A 114 -23.91 -6.79 4.32
N ALA A 115 -24.44 -5.60 4.01
CA ALA A 115 -24.98 -4.60 4.94
C ALA A 115 -24.05 -3.52 5.55
N GLN A 116 -24.68 -2.36 5.75
CA GLN A 116 -24.37 -1.18 6.58
C GLN A 116 -22.89 -0.79 6.78
N SER A 117 -22.44 0.21 6.02
CA SER A 117 -21.11 0.85 6.12
C SER A 117 -20.78 1.33 7.54
N PRO A 118 -19.62 0.96 8.12
CA PRO A 118 -19.18 1.40 9.46
C PRO A 118 -18.48 2.76 9.46
N ARG A 119 -18.53 3.54 8.35
CA ARG A 119 -17.86 4.85 8.24
C ARG A 119 -18.57 5.99 9.00
N LYS A 120 -19.04 5.70 10.22
CA LYS A 120 -19.42 6.68 11.24
C LYS A 120 -18.95 6.13 12.59
N LYS A 121 -17.78 6.59 13.03
CA LYS A 121 -17.29 6.74 14.42
C LYS A 121 -15.78 6.54 14.44
N ILE A 122 -15.05 7.59 14.06
CA ILE A 122 -13.92 8.11 14.84
C ILE A 122 -14.07 9.63 14.79
#